data_AF-A0A2G9Y805-F1
#
_entry.id   AF-A0A2G9Y805-F1
#
_cell.length_a   1.000
_cell.length_b   1.000
_cell.length_c   1.000
_cell.angle_alpha   90.00
_cell.angle_beta   90.00
_cell.angle_gamma   90.00
#
_symmetry.space_group_name_H-M   'P 1'
#
loop_
_entity.id
_entity.type
_entity.pdbx_description
1 polymer ?
#
loop_
_entity_poly.entity_id
_entity_poly.type
_entity_poly.pdbx_seq_one_letter_code
_entity_poly.pdbx_strand_id
1 'polypeptide(L)' 'NFPEGMAVFLSSFTNVRLGILLAIAIAIHNIPEGIAVAAPIYHATLNKSKAIKYAFISGMAEPLGAIISYLILKP' A
#
# COMPACT_ATOMS: atom_id res chain seq x y z
N ASN A 1 3.69 -0.02 -3.03
CA ASN A 1 3.36 0.35 -1.64
C ASN A 1 3.91 1.70 -1.10
N PHE A 2 5.21 1.90 -0.77
CA PHE A 2 5.63 3.16 -0.09
C PHE A 2 5.31 4.46 -0.86
N PRO A 3 5.69 4.62 -2.15
CA PRO A 3 5.34 5.81 -2.92
C PRO A 3 3.82 5.99 -3.14
N GLU A 4 3.05 4.91 -3.21
CA GLU A 4 1.58 4.98 -3.29
C GLU A 4 0.98 5.60 -2.03
N GLY A 5 1.46 5.20 -0.85
CA GLY A 5 1.05 5.82 0.41
C GLY A 5 1.32 7.33 0.43
N MET A 6 2.49 7.74 -0.05
CA MET A 6 2.81 9.17 -0.20
C MET A 6 1.85 9.86 -1.18
N ALA A 7 1.55 9.23 -2.31
CA ALA A 7 0.64 9.77 -3.33
C ALA A 7 -0.79 9.94 -2.79
N VAL A 8 -1.30 8.98 -2.01
CA VAL A 8 -2.60 9.09 -1.32
C VAL A 8 -2.63 10.28 -0.37
N PHE A 9 -1.56 10.50 0.41
CA PHE A 9 -1.49 11.66 1.29
C PHE A 9 -1.43 12.98 0.51
N LEU A 10 -0.52 13.10 -0.46
CA LEU A 10 -0.33 14.31 -1.26
C LEU A 10 -1.60 14.72 -2.01
N SER A 11 -2.27 13.75 -2.64
CA SER A 11 -3.54 13.99 -3.32
C SER A 11 -4.63 14.44 -2.34
N SER A 12 -4.74 13.80 -1.17
CA SER A 12 -5.69 14.19 -0.12
C SER A 12 -5.41 15.59 0.44
N PHE A 13 -4.14 15.98 0.55
CA PHE A 13 -3.72 17.31 1.02
C PHE A 13 -4.12 18.43 0.06
N THR A 14 -4.08 18.18 -1.25
CA THR A 14 -4.52 19.15 -2.27
C THR A 14 -6.04 19.19 -2.42
N ASN A 15 -6.70 18.02 -2.44
CA ASN A 15 -8.14 17.89 -2.62
C ASN A 15 -8.62 16.55 -2.08
N VAL A 16 -9.47 16.57 -1.05
CA VAL A 16 -9.99 15.35 -0.40
C VAL A 16 -10.70 14.42 -1.38
N ARG A 17 -11.43 14.94 -2.37
CA ARG A 17 -12.10 14.12 -3.39
C ARG A 17 -11.08 13.39 -4.27
N LEU A 18 -10.01 14.06 -4.67
CA LEU A 18 -8.91 13.44 -5.42
C LEU A 18 -8.23 12.35 -4.58
N GLY A 19 -7.98 12.64 -3.30
CA GLY A 19 -7.42 11.68 -2.35
C GLY A 19 -8.25 10.40 -2.22
N ILE A 20 -9.58 10.53 -2.06
CA ILE A 20 -10.49 9.38 -1.98
C ILE A 20 -10.48 8.58 -3.28
N LEU A 21 -10.55 9.26 -4.44
CA LEU A 21 -10.51 8.59 -5.74
C LEU A 21 -9.20 7.82 -5.94
N LEU A 22 -8.06 8.42 -5.59
CA LEU A 22 -6.76 7.79 -5.70
C LEU A 22 -6.61 6.62 -4.72
N ALA A 23 -7.07 6.78 -3.47
CA ALA A 23 -7.06 5.71 -2.48
C ALA A 23 -7.87 4.48 -2.93
N ILE A 24 -9.05 4.70 -3.52
CA ILE A 24 -9.87 3.60 -4.08
C ILE A 24 -9.16 2.94 -5.26
N ALA A 25 -8.58 3.73 -6.17
CA ALA A 25 -7.86 3.21 -7.32
C ALA A 25 -6.66 2.34 -6.90
N ILE A 26 -5.88 2.80 -5.91
CA ILE A 26 -4.76 2.06 -5.34
C ILE A 26 -5.25 0.81 -4.60
N ALA A 27 -6.31 0.90 -3.80
CA ALA A 27 -6.87 -0.27 -3.11
C ALA A 27 -7.27 -1.40 -4.09
N ILE A 28 -7.83 -1.04 -5.25
CA ILE A 28 -8.14 -2.00 -6.32
C ILE A 28 -6.85 -2.58 -6.94
N HIS A 29 -5.84 -1.74 -7.19
CA HIS A 29 -4.53 -2.16 -7.71
C HIS A 29 -3.78 -3.12 -6.77
N ASN A 30 -3.93 -2.93 -5.46
CA ASN A 30 -3.24 -3.71 -4.44
C ASN A 30 -3.73 -5.16 -4.33
N ILE A 31 -4.92 -5.47 -4.86
CA ILE A 31 -5.41 -6.85 -4.90
C ILE A 31 -4.53 -7.70 -5.83
N PRO A 32 -4.36 -7.36 -7.13
CA PRO A 32 -3.37 -8.00 -8.00
C PRO A 32 -1.94 -7.96 -7.46
N GLU A 33 -1.47 -6.82 -6.93
CA GLU A 33 -0.10 -6.69 -6.39
C GLU A 33 0.13 -7.64 -5.20
N GLY A 34 -0.81 -7.69 -4.25
CA GLY A 34 -0.74 -8.57 -3.10
C GLY A 34 -0.71 -10.06 -3.50
N ILE A 35 -1.45 -10.45 -4.54
CA ILE A 35 -1.39 -11.80 -5.11
C ILE A 35 -0.02 -12.04 -5.76
N ALA A 36 0.51 -11.07 -6.51
CA ALA A 36 1.82 -11.16 -7.16
C ALA A 36 2.98 -11.28 -6.14
N VAL A 37 2.84 -10.69 -4.95
CA VAL A 37 3.79 -10.85 -3.83
C VAL A 37 3.60 -12.20 -3.13
N ALA A 38 2.36 -12.61 -2.86
CA ALA A 38 2.08 -13.84 -2.11
C ALA A 38 2.40 -15.13 -2.91
N ALA A 39 2.11 -15.14 -4.22
CA ALA A 39 2.24 -16.32 -5.07
C ALA A 39 3.66 -16.94 -5.09
N PRO A 40 4.76 -16.19 -5.34
CA PRO A 40 6.10 -16.77 -5.35
C PRO A 40 6.54 -17.25 -3.95
N ILE A 41 6.12 -16.56 -2.89
CA ILE A 41 6.42 -16.97 -1.50
C ILE A 41 5.73 -18.27 -1.16
N TYR A 42 4.47 -18.44 -1.58
CA TYR A 42 3.76 -19.69 -1.43
C TYR A 42 4.44 -20.81 -2.20
N HIS A 43 4.82 -20.60 -3.46
CA HIS A 43 5.50 -21.62 -4.27
C HIS A 43 6.87 -22.01 -3.71
N ALA A 44 7.60 -21.06 -3.11
CA ALA A 44 8.91 -21.32 -2.51
C ALA A 44 8.83 -22.00 -1.13
N THR A 45 7.76 -21.77 -0.36
CA THR A 45 7.67 -22.20 1.04
C THR A 45 6.57 -23.22 1.34
N LEU A 46 5.65 -23.45 0.39
CA LEU A 46 4.41 -24.22 0.53
C LEU A 46 3.56 -23.81 1.74
N ASN A 47 3.75 -22.60 2.27
CA ASN A 47 3.11 -22.12 3.49
C ASN A 47 2.27 -20.88 3.21
N LYS A 48 0.94 -21.05 3.25
CA LYS A 48 -0.04 -19.97 2.98
C LYS A 48 0.05 -18.83 3.98
N SER A 49 0.24 -19.13 5.27
CA SER A 49 0.34 -18.12 6.32
C SER A 49 1.57 -17.25 6.15
N LYS A 50 2.71 -17.83 5.74
CA LYS A 50 3.91 -17.05 5.40
C LYS A 50 3.64 -16.15 4.20
N ALA A 51 3.07 -16.68 3.12
CA ALA A 51 2.75 -15.90 1.93
C ALA A 51 1.87 -14.68 2.24
N ILE A 52 0.78 -14.89 3.00
CA ILE A 52 -0.12 -13.82 3.43
C ILE A 52 0.60 -12.82 4.35
N LYS A 53 1.39 -13.31 5.32
CA LYS A 53 2.13 -12.44 6.25
C LYS A 53 3.11 -11.53 5.51
N TYR A 54 3.87 -12.05 4.55
CA TYR A 54 4.82 -11.24 3.79
C TYR A 54 4.12 -10.26 2.83
N ALA A 55 3.01 -10.66 2.20
CA ALA A 55 2.20 -9.74 1.41
C ALA A 55 1.62 -8.60 2.29
N PHE A 56 1.14 -8.92 3.49
CA PHE A 56 0.67 -7.92 4.46
C PHE A 56 1.79 -6.97 4.91
N ILE A 57 2.97 -7.49 5.26
CA ILE A 57 4.13 -6.68 5.65
C ILE A 57 4.55 -5.75 4.50
N SER A 58 4.52 -6.24 3.26
CA SER A 58 4.76 -5.40 2.08
C SER A 58 3.75 -4.25 1.99
N GLY A 59 2.45 -4.55 2.16
CA GLY A 59 1.37 -3.55 2.12
C GLY A 59 1.47 -2.49 3.22
N MET A 60 2.03 -2.81 4.38
CA MET A 60 2.25 -1.84 5.47
C MET A 60 3.21 -0.70 5.09
N ALA A 61 3.95 -0.80 3.97
CA ALA A 61 4.73 0.31 3.47
C ALA A 61 3.86 1.49 2.99
N GLU A 62 2.60 1.27 2.57
CA GLU A 62 1.66 2.35 2.21
C GLU A 62 1.27 3.26 3.37
N PRO A 63 0.69 2.77 4.49
CA PRO A 63 0.36 3.64 5.61
C PRO A 63 1.62 4.31 6.16
N LEU A 64 2.78 3.65 6.11
CA LEU A 64 4.05 4.27 6.48
C LEU A 64 4.41 5.45 5.56
N GLY A 65 4.29 5.30 4.24
CA GLY A 65 4.53 6.38 3.26
C GLY A 65 3.57 7.55 3.44
N ALA A 66 2.29 7.28 3.74
CA ALA A 66 1.31 8.30 4.04
C ALA A 66 1.64 9.08 5.33
N ILE A 67 2.00 8.37 6.41
CA ILE A 67 2.39 8.98 7.69
C ILE A 67 3.65 9.82 7.56
N ILE A 68 4.68 9.33 6.87
CA ILE A 68 5.93 10.10 6.67
C ILE A 68 5.63 11.37 5.85
N SER A 69 4.80 11.26 4.81
CA SER A 69 4.40 12.44 4.04
C SER A 69 3.63 13.46 4.88
N TYR A 70 2.74 12.98 5.77
CA TYR A 70 2.05 13.83 6.74
C TYR A 70 3.02 14.57 7.66
N LEU A 71 3.97 13.86 8.27
CA LEU A 71 4.94 14.43 9.21
C LEU A 71 5.86 15.46 8.56
N ILE A 72 6.22 15.27 7.28
CA ILE A 72 7.09 16.19 6.55
C ILE A 72 6.34 17.46 6.11
N LEU A 73 5.09 17.32 5.66
CA LEU A 73 4.37 18.41 4.97
C LEU A 73 3.37 19.16 5.86
N LYS A 74 2.99 18.60 7.00
CA LYS A 74 2.08 19.24 7.94
C LYS A 74 2.73 19.26 9.34
N PRO A 75 3.66 20.20 9.60
CA PRO A 75 4.24 20.39 10.93
C PRO A 75 3.19 20.82 11.95
#